data_AF-A0A9Q1DTQ3-F1
#
_entry.id   AF-A0A9Q1DTQ3-F1
#
_cell.length_a   1.000
_cell.length_b   1.000
_cell.length_c   1.000
_cell.angle_alpha   90.00
_cell.angle_beta   90.00
_cell.angle_gamma   90.00
#
_symmetry.space_group_name_H-M   'P 1'
#
loop_
_entity.id
_entity.type
_entity.pdbx_description
1 polymer ?
#
loop_
_entity_poly.entity_id
_entity_poly.type
_entity_poly.pdbx_seq_one_letter_code
_entity_poly.pdbx_strand_id
1 'polypeptide(L)'
;MCAARFGGSVNGCLDEASNGTGPATATRMLDWAEAGPRILHSLEIGTVMTVYYQKKSQRPERRTFQIKQDTRQIVWSRNPDKIEGEMDIGEIKELRLGKGSREFERYPEEDPSLCFIILYGLEFRLKTLSVAAFSEEEVNMWVTGLTWLMADTMRSSAPQHIDRWLKKQFDLMDRNQEGSAPCSPRGGSAECRGCVKRRPALRTLSVEALPGVTRPDPTRSILQGPRADRGDQWA
;
A
#
# COMPACT_ATOMS: atom_id res chain seq x y z
N MET A 1 -62.71 -3.66 13.26
CA MET A 1 -62.61 -2.22 13.54
C MET A 1 -62.79 -2.01 15.03
N CYS A 2 -61.72 -1.74 15.78
CA CYS A 2 -61.77 -1.15 17.12
C CYS A 2 -60.55 -0.23 17.24
N ALA A 3 -60.82 1.06 17.41
CA ALA A 3 -59.83 2.09 17.73
C ALA A 3 -59.63 2.15 19.25
N ALA A 4 -58.40 2.41 19.70
CA ALA A 4 -58.15 2.92 21.03
C ALA A 4 -57.15 4.07 20.95
N ARG A 5 -57.53 5.16 21.61
CA ARG A 5 -56.90 6.47 21.61
C ARG A 5 -55.71 6.54 22.56
N PHE A 6 -54.85 7.49 22.22
CA PHE A 6 -53.76 8.09 22.98
C PHE A 6 -54.10 8.37 24.45
N GLY A 7 -53.18 7.97 25.33
CA GLY A 7 -53.00 8.53 26.66
C GLY A 7 -51.54 8.96 26.79
N GLY A 8 -51.32 10.27 26.93
CA GLY A 8 -50.01 10.84 27.25
C GLY A 8 -49.73 10.77 28.75
N SER A 9 -48.46 10.63 29.10
CA SER A 9 -47.94 11.13 30.36
C SER A 9 -46.59 11.78 30.11
N VAL A 10 -46.55 13.05 30.48
CA VAL A 10 -45.40 13.95 30.52
C VAL A 10 -44.60 13.72 31.80
N ASN A 11 -43.28 13.78 31.67
CA ASN A 11 -42.23 14.13 32.65
C ASN A 11 -40.92 13.69 31.95
N GLY A 12 -39.91 14.50 31.68
CA GLY A 12 -39.46 15.75 32.28
C GLY A 12 -37.93 15.63 32.36
N CYS A 13 -37.27 16.32 31.43
CA CYS A 13 -35.85 16.68 31.27
C CYS A 13 -34.80 16.17 32.29
N LEU A 14 -33.69 15.64 31.77
CA LEU A 14 -32.39 16.31 31.99
C LEU A 14 -31.48 16.16 30.75
N ASP A 15 -31.05 17.32 30.29
CA ASP A 15 -30.03 17.61 29.29
C ASP A 15 -28.66 17.10 29.77
N GLU A 16 -27.93 16.36 28.93
CA GLU A 16 -26.48 16.49 28.91
C GLU A 16 -26.01 16.48 27.46
N ALA A 17 -25.89 17.69 26.91
CA ALA A 17 -25.21 17.96 25.67
C ALA A 17 -23.69 17.96 25.87
N SER A 18 -23.02 17.36 24.88
CA SER A 18 -21.65 17.65 24.42
C SER A 18 -20.47 17.22 25.31
N ASN A 19 -19.71 16.25 24.81
CA ASN A 19 -18.45 16.62 24.15
C ASN A 19 -17.82 15.50 23.32
N GLY A 20 -17.51 15.83 22.06
CA GLY A 20 -16.28 15.37 21.42
C GLY A 20 -16.29 14.04 20.67
N THR A 21 -17.07 13.92 19.59
CA THR A 21 -16.75 12.97 18.52
C THR A 21 -15.52 13.49 17.74
N GLY A 22 -14.34 13.33 18.33
CA GLY A 22 -13.05 13.35 17.63
C GLY A 22 -12.81 12.03 16.90
N PRO A 23 -11.95 11.98 15.87
CA PRO A 23 -12.03 10.94 14.86
C PRO A 23 -11.44 9.63 15.39
N ALA A 24 -12.19 8.54 15.24
CA ALA A 24 -11.75 7.17 15.55
C ALA A 24 -10.54 6.69 14.70
N THR A 25 -9.98 7.56 13.86
CA THR A 25 -8.77 7.31 13.06
C THR A 25 -7.48 7.56 13.85
N ALA A 26 -7.47 8.46 14.84
CA ALA A 26 -6.25 8.79 15.59
C ALA A 26 -5.84 7.67 16.56
N THR A 27 -6.80 6.99 17.19
CA THR A 27 -6.56 5.88 18.14
C THR A 27 -5.90 4.67 17.46
N ARG A 28 -6.19 4.43 16.18
CA ARG A 28 -5.58 3.33 15.40
C ARG A 28 -4.12 3.60 15.01
N MET A 29 -3.69 4.86 14.99
CA MET A 29 -2.36 5.24 14.48
C MET A 29 -1.24 5.07 15.54
N LEU A 30 -1.58 5.17 16.82
CA LEU A 30 -0.65 4.96 17.94
C LEU A 30 -0.33 3.46 18.14
N ASP A 31 -1.28 2.57 17.87
CA ASP A 31 -1.10 1.11 17.95
C ASP A 31 -0.19 0.56 16.85
N TRP A 32 -0.21 1.18 15.65
CA TRP A 32 0.67 0.77 14.56
C TRP A 32 2.16 1.01 14.84
N ALA A 33 2.51 1.98 15.69
CA ALA A 33 3.92 2.23 16.02
C ALA A 33 4.57 1.03 16.74
N GLU A 34 3.78 0.26 17.50
CA GLU A 34 4.26 -0.90 18.26
C GLU A 34 4.04 -2.22 17.50
N ALA A 35 2.83 -2.42 16.94
CA ALA A 35 2.48 -3.64 16.23
C ALA A 35 2.97 -3.66 14.77
N GLY A 36 3.10 -2.49 14.14
CA GLY A 36 3.38 -2.35 12.71
C GLY A 36 4.65 -3.04 12.22
N PRO A 37 5.81 -2.87 12.86
CA PRO A 37 7.03 -3.57 12.46
C PRO A 37 6.89 -5.09 12.50
N ARG A 38 6.17 -5.63 13.49
CA ARG A 38 5.90 -7.07 13.61
C ARG A 38 4.97 -7.54 12.50
N ILE A 39 3.91 -6.79 12.23
CA ILE A 39 2.95 -7.08 11.15
C ILE A 39 3.68 -7.08 9.79
N LEU A 40 4.44 -6.04 9.47
CA LEU A 40 5.17 -5.95 8.21
C LEU A 40 6.18 -7.09 8.05
N HIS A 41 6.88 -7.46 9.12
CA HIS A 41 7.78 -8.60 9.12
C HIS A 41 7.05 -9.93 8.86
N SER A 42 5.90 -10.16 9.52
CA SER A 42 5.08 -11.35 9.28
C SER A 42 4.54 -11.41 7.84
N LEU A 43 4.14 -10.27 7.27
CA LEU A 43 3.70 -10.18 5.88
C LEU A 43 4.84 -10.42 4.86
N GLU A 44 6.07 -10.08 5.23
CA GLU A 44 7.26 -10.35 4.42
C GLU A 44 7.69 -11.82 4.48
N ILE A 45 7.62 -12.46 5.66
CA ILE A 45 7.81 -13.92 5.80
C ILE A 45 6.77 -14.66 4.95
N GLY A 46 5.52 -14.21 5.05
CA GLY A 46 4.41 -14.66 4.25
C GLY A 46 3.39 -15.52 4.98
N THR A 47 2.21 -15.64 4.37
CA THR A 47 1.06 -16.36 4.93
C THR A 47 0.47 -17.26 3.86
N VAL A 48 0.14 -18.50 4.23
CA VAL A 48 -0.48 -19.44 3.31
C VAL A 48 -1.99 -19.18 3.28
N MET A 49 -2.50 -18.78 2.12
CA MET A 49 -3.92 -18.49 1.90
C MET A 49 -4.45 -19.26 0.69
N THR A 50 -5.76 -19.44 0.62
CA THR A 50 -6.43 -20.03 -0.52
C THR A 50 -6.88 -18.95 -1.48
N VAL A 51 -6.47 -19.04 -2.75
CA VAL A 51 -6.86 -18.12 -3.82
C VAL A 51 -8.07 -18.66 -4.55
N TYR A 52 -9.10 -17.84 -4.71
CA TYR A 52 -10.30 -18.16 -5.47
C TYR A 52 -10.28 -17.43 -6.80
N TYR A 53 -10.23 -18.21 -7.88
CA TYR A 53 -10.14 -17.68 -9.24
C TYR A 53 -11.52 -17.42 -9.84
N GLN A 54 -11.62 -16.37 -10.67
CA GLN A 54 -12.86 -16.02 -11.37
C GLN A 54 -13.28 -17.08 -12.40
N LYS A 55 -12.30 -17.78 -13.00
CA LYS A 55 -12.56 -18.83 -13.99
C LYS A 55 -13.27 -20.01 -13.32
N LYS A 56 -14.44 -20.38 -13.85
CA LYS A 56 -15.28 -21.44 -13.27
C LYS A 56 -14.61 -22.81 -13.20
N SER A 57 -13.75 -23.12 -14.15
CA SER A 57 -13.02 -24.40 -14.22
C SER A 57 -11.80 -24.47 -13.29
N GLN A 58 -11.33 -23.32 -12.78
CA GLN A 58 -10.13 -23.29 -11.97
C GLN A 58 -10.51 -23.49 -10.51
N ARG A 59 -9.94 -24.53 -9.90
CA ARG A 59 -10.15 -24.83 -8.47
C ARG A 59 -9.40 -23.80 -7.61
N PRO A 60 -9.90 -23.53 -6.39
CA PRO A 60 -9.16 -22.74 -5.42
C PRO A 60 -7.84 -23.42 -5.08
N GLU A 61 -6.79 -22.63 -4.91
CA GLU A 61 -5.46 -23.18 -4.64
C GLU A 61 -4.77 -22.48 -3.48
N ARG A 62 -4.12 -23.27 -2.62
CA ARG A 62 -3.30 -22.75 -1.53
C ARG A 62 -2.01 -22.17 -2.08
N ARG A 63 -1.68 -20.95 -1.69
CA ARG A 63 -0.49 -20.20 -2.08
C ARG A 63 0.09 -19.44 -0.91
N THR A 64 1.40 -19.27 -0.92
CA THR A 64 2.08 -18.41 0.04
C THR A 64 2.08 -16.99 -0.50
N PHE A 65 1.43 -16.08 0.22
CA PHE A 65 1.42 -14.66 -0.07
C PHE A 65 2.51 -13.97 0.72
N GLN A 66 3.26 -13.09 0.08
CA GLN A 66 4.34 -12.31 0.68
C GLN A 66 4.28 -10.87 0.20
N ILE A 67 4.73 -9.95 1.05
CA ILE A 67 4.92 -8.55 0.70
C ILE A 67 6.40 -8.28 0.49
N LYS A 68 6.76 -7.90 -0.74
CA LYS A 68 8.05 -7.28 -1.03
C LYS A 68 8.00 -5.81 -0.62
N GLN A 69 8.53 -5.50 0.57
CA GLN A 69 8.44 -4.16 1.13
C GLN A 69 9.18 -3.11 0.28
N ASP A 70 10.30 -3.49 -0.31
CA ASP A 70 11.18 -2.64 -1.11
C ASP A 70 10.57 -2.25 -2.45
N THR A 71 9.87 -3.17 -3.12
CA THR A 71 9.14 -2.89 -4.37
C THR A 71 7.68 -2.51 -4.14
N ARG A 72 7.17 -2.63 -2.90
CA ARG A 72 5.75 -2.44 -2.56
C ARG A 72 4.85 -3.35 -3.40
N GLN A 73 5.17 -4.64 -3.48
CA GLN A 73 4.40 -5.62 -4.23
C GLN A 73 3.90 -6.76 -3.33
N ILE A 74 2.70 -7.26 -3.61
CA ILE A 74 2.25 -8.56 -3.14
C ILE A 74 2.68 -9.60 -4.17
N VAL A 75 3.32 -10.67 -3.72
CA VAL A 75 3.67 -11.81 -4.56
C VAL A 75 3.04 -13.07 -3.97
N TRP A 76 2.55 -13.96 -4.83
CA TRP A 76 2.09 -15.27 -4.40
C TRP A 76 2.69 -16.37 -5.26
N SER A 77 3.06 -17.44 -4.59
CA SER A 77 3.78 -18.54 -5.20
C SER A 77 3.34 -19.87 -4.61
N ARG A 78 3.54 -20.94 -5.41
CA ARG A 78 3.41 -22.31 -4.89
C ARG A 78 4.65 -22.71 -4.12
N ASN A 79 5.82 -22.29 -4.63
CA ASN A 79 7.14 -22.49 -4.05
C ASN A 79 7.89 -21.15 -4.13
N PRO A 80 8.84 -20.87 -3.23
CA PRO A 80 9.60 -19.61 -3.24
C PRO A 80 10.30 -19.35 -4.58
N ASP A 81 10.71 -20.40 -5.28
CA ASP A 81 11.40 -20.29 -6.58
C ASP A 81 10.46 -20.04 -7.77
N LYS A 82 9.15 -20.22 -7.60
CA LYS A 82 8.17 -20.11 -8.69
C LYS A 82 7.02 -19.19 -8.33
N ILE A 83 7.23 -17.90 -8.57
CA ILE A 83 6.21 -16.85 -8.46
C ILE A 83 5.11 -17.13 -9.49
N GLU A 84 3.86 -17.26 -9.02
CA GLU A 84 2.71 -17.48 -9.89
C GLU A 84 1.96 -16.20 -10.21
N GLY A 85 2.04 -15.21 -9.34
CA GLY A 85 1.54 -13.88 -9.62
C GLY A 85 2.14 -12.83 -8.70
N GLU A 86 2.08 -11.60 -9.19
CA GLU A 86 2.51 -10.41 -8.49
C GLU A 86 1.51 -9.28 -8.75
N MET A 87 1.42 -8.37 -7.79
CA MET A 87 0.52 -7.22 -7.82
C MET A 87 1.18 -6.04 -7.12
N ASP A 88 1.08 -4.86 -7.70
CA ASP A 88 1.56 -3.63 -7.08
C ASP A 88 0.58 -3.13 -6.02
N ILE A 89 1.08 -2.80 -4.82
CA ILE A 89 0.25 -2.23 -3.75
C ILE A 89 -0.30 -0.85 -4.17
N GLY A 90 0.43 -0.11 -5.01
CA GLY A 90 -0.03 1.17 -5.54
C GLY A 90 -1.24 1.06 -6.48
N GLU A 91 -1.54 -0.14 -7.00
CA GLU A 91 -2.70 -0.38 -7.86
C GLU A 91 -3.95 -0.81 -7.10
N ILE A 92 -3.85 -1.04 -5.78
CA ILE A 92 -4.99 -1.44 -4.96
C ILE A 92 -5.95 -0.25 -4.84
N LYS A 93 -7.22 -0.49 -5.18
CA LYS A 93 -8.30 0.50 -5.11
C LYS A 93 -9.17 0.31 -3.88
N GLU A 94 -9.43 -0.94 -3.51
CA GLU A 94 -10.34 -1.26 -2.41
C GLU A 94 -9.99 -2.61 -1.78
N LEU A 95 -10.10 -2.68 -0.45
CA LEU A 95 -10.05 -3.91 0.33
C LEU A 95 -11.43 -4.15 0.94
N ARG A 96 -12.03 -5.31 0.68
CA ARG A 96 -13.33 -5.71 1.23
C ARG A 96 -13.17 -6.92 2.14
N LEU A 97 -13.70 -6.83 3.35
CA LEU A 97 -13.83 -7.99 4.23
C LEU A 97 -15.03 -8.83 3.83
N GLY A 98 -14.96 -10.14 4.06
CA GLY A 98 -16.06 -11.05 3.79
C GLY A 98 -16.06 -11.67 2.40
N LYS A 99 -17.22 -12.22 2.05
CA LYS A 99 -17.48 -12.95 0.81
C LYS A 99 -18.19 -12.12 -0.26
N GLY A 100 -18.06 -10.80 -0.22
CA GLY A 100 -18.76 -9.88 -1.14
C GLY A 100 -18.33 -9.97 -2.62
N SER A 101 -17.69 -11.04 -3.06
CA SER A 101 -17.27 -11.26 -4.44
C SER A 101 -18.03 -12.42 -5.07
N ARG A 102 -18.18 -12.35 -6.40
CA ARG A 102 -18.83 -13.38 -7.22
C ARG A 102 -18.11 -14.73 -7.13
N GLU A 103 -16.83 -14.74 -6.76
CA GLU A 103 -16.07 -15.98 -6.62
C GLU A 103 -16.53 -16.82 -5.42
N PHE A 104 -16.94 -16.19 -4.32
CA PHE A 104 -17.36 -16.87 -3.10
C PHE A 104 -18.80 -17.40 -3.14
N GLU A 105 -19.63 -16.98 -4.11
CA GLU A 105 -20.98 -17.56 -4.32
C GLU A 105 -20.94 -19.08 -4.55
N ARG A 106 -19.80 -19.60 -5.02
CA ARG A 106 -19.59 -21.03 -5.26
C ARG A 106 -19.16 -21.82 -4.03
N TYR A 107 -18.77 -21.15 -2.96
CA TYR A 107 -18.19 -21.73 -1.75
C TYR A 107 -18.93 -21.18 -0.51
N PRO A 108 -20.23 -21.50 -0.34
CA PRO A 108 -21.01 -21.03 0.79
C PRO A 108 -20.46 -21.50 2.15
N GLU A 109 -19.75 -22.64 2.18
CA GLU A 109 -19.21 -23.28 3.38
C GLU A 109 -18.07 -22.52 4.06
N GLU A 110 -17.33 -21.67 3.33
CA GLU A 110 -16.21 -20.91 3.93
C GLU A 110 -16.74 -19.91 4.99
N ASP A 111 -15.92 -19.48 5.93
CA ASP A 111 -16.37 -18.45 6.88
C ASP A 111 -16.11 -17.05 6.32
N PRO A 112 -17.10 -16.13 6.33
CA PRO A 112 -16.88 -14.76 5.86
C PRO A 112 -15.78 -14.02 6.63
N SER A 113 -15.58 -14.30 7.91
CA SER A 113 -14.51 -13.69 8.72
C SER A 113 -13.10 -14.11 8.29
N LEU A 114 -12.98 -15.24 7.59
CA LEU A 114 -11.70 -15.74 7.05
C LEU A 114 -11.41 -15.22 5.64
N CYS A 115 -12.35 -14.49 5.03
CA CYS A 115 -12.28 -14.07 3.64
C CYS A 115 -12.02 -12.56 3.53
N PHE A 116 -11.22 -12.18 2.54
CA PHE A 116 -11.14 -10.80 2.08
C PHE A 116 -10.86 -10.74 0.58
N ILE A 117 -11.14 -9.57 0.00
CA ILE A 117 -11.10 -9.35 -1.43
C ILE A 117 -10.28 -8.09 -1.69
N ILE A 118 -9.35 -8.19 -2.64
CA ILE A 118 -8.55 -7.08 -3.12
C ILE A 118 -9.01 -6.70 -4.53
N LEU A 119 -9.48 -5.46 -4.69
CA LEU A 119 -9.77 -4.87 -5.99
C LEU A 119 -8.57 -4.02 -6.40
N TYR A 120 -7.99 -4.32 -7.55
CA TYR A 120 -6.76 -3.69 -8.01
C TYR A 120 -6.74 -3.45 -9.52
N GLY A 121 -5.88 -2.54 -9.95
CA GLY A 121 -5.64 -2.19 -11.34
C GLY A 121 -6.05 -0.75 -11.67
N LEU A 122 -6.02 -0.43 -12.96
CA LEU A 122 -6.45 0.88 -13.46
C LEU A 122 -7.98 0.94 -13.53
N GLU A 123 -8.59 2.13 -13.35
CA GLU A 123 -10.05 2.33 -13.31
C GLU A 123 -10.84 1.57 -14.40
N PHE A 124 -10.29 1.44 -15.60
CA PHE A 124 -10.95 0.78 -16.74
C PHE A 124 -10.70 -0.74 -16.84
N ARG A 125 -9.80 -1.30 -16.03
CA ARG A 125 -9.39 -2.71 -16.03
C ARG A 125 -9.16 -3.24 -14.62
N LEU A 126 -10.18 -3.11 -13.78
CA LEU A 126 -10.14 -3.67 -12.42
C LEU A 126 -10.12 -5.20 -12.44
N LYS A 127 -9.28 -5.77 -11.59
CA LYS A 127 -9.18 -7.19 -11.31
C LYS A 127 -9.55 -7.43 -9.85
N THR A 128 -10.01 -8.64 -9.57
CA THR A 128 -10.42 -9.08 -8.24
C THR A 128 -9.54 -10.24 -7.82
N LEU A 129 -8.91 -10.12 -6.65
CA LEU A 129 -8.19 -11.19 -5.98
C LEU A 129 -8.98 -11.55 -4.71
N SER A 130 -9.70 -12.66 -4.78
CA SER A 130 -10.50 -13.20 -3.67
C SER A 130 -9.66 -14.25 -2.94
N VAL A 131 -9.45 -14.08 -1.63
CA VAL A 131 -8.58 -14.95 -0.83
C VAL A 131 -9.21 -15.30 0.51
N ALA A 132 -8.90 -16.50 1.02
CA ALA A 132 -9.26 -16.93 2.36
C ALA A 132 -8.01 -17.34 3.16
N ALA A 133 -7.89 -16.83 4.39
CA ALA A 133 -6.83 -17.16 5.34
C ALA A 133 -7.21 -18.35 6.23
N PHE A 134 -6.30 -18.81 7.08
CA PHE A 134 -6.57 -19.89 8.02
C PHE A 134 -7.23 -19.38 9.31
N SER A 135 -7.02 -18.10 9.65
CA SER A 135 -7.61 -17.47 10.83
C SER A 135 -8.04 -16.02 10.57
N GLU A 136 -8.98 -15.53 11.37
CA GLU A 136 -9.42 -14.13 11.32
C GLU A 136 -8.29 -13.17 11.72
N GLU A 137 -7.37 -13.61 12.60
CA GLU A 137 -6.18 -12.85 12.96
C GLU A 137 -5.29 -12.58 11.74
N GLU A 138 -5.09 -13.58 10.88
CA GLU A 138 -4.35 -13.41 9.62
C GLU A 138 -5.07 -12.45 8.67
N VAL A 139 -6.40 -12.55 8.54
CA VAL A 139 -7.18 -11.60 7.72
C VAL A 139 -6.98 -10.17 8.22
N ASN A 140 -7.15 -9.95 9.52
CA ASN A 140 -6.99 -8.63 10.14
C ASN A 140 -5.56 -8.10 9.98
N MET A 141 -4.55 -8.96 10.16
CA MET A 141 -3.15 -8.62 9.95
C MET A 141 -2.89 -8.16 8.52
N TRP A 142 -3.37 -8.91 7.53
CA TRP A 142 -3.21 -8.58 6.11
C TRP A 142 -3.94 -7.30 5.72
N VAL A 143 -5.21 -7.15 6.11
CA VAL A 143 -6.01 -5.98 5.79
C VAL A 143 -5.41 -4.72 6.44
N THR A 144 -4.97 -4.81 7.69
CA THR A 144 -4.34 -3.69 8.39
C THR A 144 -3.00 -3.31 7.75
N GLY A 145 -2.14 -4.29 7.50
CA GLY A 145 -0.84 -4.05 6.89
C GLY A 145 -0.94 -3.50 5.46
N LEU A 146 -1.85 -4.03 4.64
CA LEU A 146 -2.10 -3.52 3.30
C LEU A 146 -2.67 -2.10 3.32
N THR A 147 -3.64 -1.82 4.19
CA THR A 147 -4.19 -0.46 4.35
C THR A 147 -3.10 0.55 4.68
N TRP A 148 -2.18 0.18 5.59
CA TRP A 148 -1.05 1.03 5.93
C TRP A 148 -0.09 1.21 4.74
N LEU A 149 0.28 0.13 4.06
CA LEU A 149 1.21 0.15 2.92
C LEU A 149 0.65 0.92 1.73
N MET A 150 -0.66 0.85 1.47
CA MET A 150 -1.34 1.66 0.46
C MET A 150 -1.17 3.15 0.78
N ALA A 151 -1.49 3.54 2.02
CA ALA A 151 -1.38 4.93 2.45
C ALA A 151 0.08 5.42 2.44
N ASP A 152 1.03 4.57 2.83
CA ASP A 152 2.46 4.87 2.78
C ASP A 152 2.99 5.03 1.34
N THR A 153 2.54 4.16 0.44
CA THR A 153 2.88 4.23 -0.99
C THR A 153 2.39 5.53 -1.60
N MET A 154 1.15 5.95 -1.30
CA MET A 154 0.58 7.22 -1.76
C MET A 154 1.32 8.45 -1.23
N ARG A 155 1.82 8.40 0.02
CA ARG A 155 2.59 9.51 0.62
C ARG A 155 4.05 9.56 0.21
N SER A 156 4.54 8.55 -0.51
CA SER A 156 5.94 8.45 -0.87
C SER A 156 6.36 9.59 -1.81
N SER A 157 7.54 10.15 -1.58
CA SER A 157 8.11 11.22 -2.41
C SER A 157 8.45 10.73 -3.83
N ALA A 158 8.62 11.66 -4.77
CA ALA A 158 9.01 11.32 -6.15
C ALA A 158 10.32 10.52 -6.23
N PRO A 159 11.40 10.84 -5.47
CA PRO A 159 12.61 10.02 -5.44
C PRO A 159 12.34 8.58 -5.00
N GLN A 160 11.51 8.38 -3.96
CA GLN A 160 11.16 7.04 -3.48
C GLN A 160 10.36 6.25 -4.53
N HIS A 161 9.48 6.91 -5.28
CA HIS A 161 8.78 6.27 -6.41
C HIS A 161 9.76 5.82 -7.49
N ILE A 162 10.73 6.65 -7.85
CA ILE A 162 11.75 6.33 -8.86
C ILE A 162 12.62 5.16 -8.39
N ASP A 163 13.11 5.19 -7.15
CA ASP A 163 13.93 4.12 -6.59
C ASP A 163 13.20 2.77 -6.58
N ARG A 164 11.92 2.77 -6.19
CA ARG A 164 11.08 1.56 -6.24
C ARG A 164 10.88 1.06 -7.67
N TRP A 165 10.64 1.96 -8.61
CA TRP A 165 10.50 1.60 -10.01
C TRP A 165 11.79 0.99 -10.58
N LEU A 166 12.95 1.58 -10.28
CA LEU A 166 14.25 1.06 -10.71
C LEU A 166 14.53 -0.33 -10.14
N LYS A 167 14.22 -0.58 -8.87
CA LYS A 167 14.33 -1.91 -8.26
C LYS A 167 13.46 -2.94 -8.97
N LYS A 168 12.21 -2.58 -9.30
CA LYS A 168 11.32 -3.46 -10.10
C LYS A 168 11.93 -3.80 -11.45
N GLN A 169 12.53 -2.83 -12.15
CA GLN A 169 13.18 -3.09 -13.43
C GLN A 169 14.37 -4.04 -13.29
N PHE A 170 15.18 -3.88 -12.23
CA PHE A 170 16.29 -4.78 -11.96
C PHE A 170 15.82 -6.21 -11.67
N ASP A 171 14.80 -6.38 -10.82
CA ASP A 171 14.18 -7.67 -10.51
C ASP A 171 13.67 -8.38 -11.78
N LEU A 172 13.07 -7.64 -12.72
CA LEU A 172 12.59 -8.19 -13.99
C LEU A 172 13.74 -8.67 -14.89
N MET A 173 14.86 -7.94 -14.89
CA MET A 173 16.05 -8.35 -15.66
C MET A 173 16.68 -9.62 -15.09
N ASP A 174 16.78 -9.74 -13.76
CA ASP A 174 17.37 -10.90 -13.09
C ASP A 174 16.55 -12.17 -13.35
N ARG A 175 15.22 -12.11 -13.22
CA ARG A 175 14.32 -13.25 -13.51
C ARG A 175 14.42 -13.71 -14.96
N ASN A 176 14.66 -12.79 -15.90
CA ASN A 176 14.81 -13.15 -17.31
C ASN A 176 16.16 -13.84 -17.61
N GLN A 177 17.18 -13.65 -16.77
CA GLN A 177 18.48 -14.30 -16.94
C GLN A 177 18.50 -15.75 -16.45
N GLU A 178 17.61 -16.14 -15.53
CA GLU A 178 17.51 -17.51 -15.01
C GLU A 178 17.01 -18.54 -16.04
N GLY A 179 16.53 -18.08 -17.21
CA GLY A 179 16.20 -18.92 -18.37
C GLY A 179 17.19 -18.82 -19.54
N SER A 180 18.12 -17.86 -19.52
CA SER A 180 19.19 -17.74 -20.52
C SER A 180 20.48 -18.24 -19.91
N ALA A 181 20.99 -19.37 -20.41
CA ALA A 181 22.33 -19.84 -20.04
C ALA A 181 23.31 -18.65 -20.03
N PRO A 182 24.16 -18.49 -18.99
CA PRO A 182 25.21 -17.49 -19.04
C PRO A 182 25.96 -17.71 -20.36
N CYS A 183 26.30 -16.62 -21.06
CA CYS A 183 27.09 -16.68 -22.28
C CYS A 183 28.32 -17.56 -22.04
N SER A 184 28.22 -18.84 -22.36
CA SER A 184 29.34 -19.76 -22.28
C SER A 184 30.29 -19.34 -23.39
N PRO A 185 31.55 -19.01 -23.07
CA PRO A 185 32.53 -18.74 -24.10
C PRO A 185 32.76 -20.05 -24.84
N ARG A 186 32.24 -20.16 -26.07
CA ARG A 186 32.65 -21.23 -26.97
C ARG A 186 34.07 -20.93 -27.41
N GLY A 187 35.02 -21.61 -26.76
CA GLY A 187 36.34 -21.92 -27.30
C GLY A 187 37.43 -20.87 -27.08
N GLY A 188 38.48 -21.30 -26.36
CA GLY A 188 39.85 -20.85 -26.64
C GLY A 188 40.45 -19.79 -25.72
N SER A 189 40.95 -20.25 -24.57
CA SER A 189 42.11 -19.73 -23.81
C SER A 189 42.06 -18.34 -23.15
N ALA A 190 42.51 -18.36 -21.89
CA ALA A 190 43.00 -17.27 -21.05
C ALA A 190 41.99 -16.29 -20.42
N GLU A 191 41.58 -16.65 -19.20
CA GLU A 191 41.62 -15.78 -18.03
C GLU A 191 40.62 -14.61 -17.96
N CYS A 192 39.36 -14.93 -17.67
CA CYS A 192 38.42 -13.96 -17.08
C CYS A 192 38.68 -13.84 -15.56
N ARG A 193 39.71 -13.09 -15.16
CA ARG A 193 39.77 -12.56 -13.79
C ARG A 193 38.72 -11.45 -13.65
N GLY A 194 37.69 -11.72 -12.84
CA GLY A 194 36.99 -10.66 -12.12
C GLY A 194 35.68 -10.15 -12.72
N CYS A 195 34.70 -11.03 -12.95
CA CYS A 195 33.31 -10.61 -12.81
C CYS A 195 32.95 -10.64 -11.32
N VAL A 196 33.51 -9.69 -10.55
CA VAL A 196 33.05 -9.44 -9.19
C VAL A 196 31.62 -8.91 -9.33
N LYS A 197 30.63 -9.74 -8.98
CA LYS A 197 29.27 -9.32 -8.67
C LYS A 197 29.33 -8.26 -7.57
N ARG A 198 29.55 -7.00 -7.94
CA ARG A 198 29.24 -5.88 -7.06
C ARG A 198 27.73 -5.74 -7.14
N ARG A 199 27.01 -6.35 -6.18
CA ARG A 199 25.78 -5.71 -5.69
C ARG A 199 26.17 -4.25 -5.46
N PRO A 200 25.55 -3.25 -6.10
CA PRO A 200 25.66 -1.92 -5.57
C PRO A 200 25.03 -2.03 -4.19
N ALA A 201 25.86 -2.03 -3.13
CA ALA A 201 25.36 -1.60 -1.84
C ALA A 201 24.69 -0.28 -2.13
N LEU A 202 23.39 -0.19 -1.84
CA LEU A 202 22.68 1.09 -1.74
C LEU A 202 23.44 1.89 -0.69
N ARG A 203 24.52 2.56 -1.10
CA ARG A 203 25.00 3.74 -0.42
C ARG A 203 23.82 4.68 -0.55
N THR A 204 23.22 4.98 0.59
CA THR A 204 22.44 6.19 0.81
C THR A 204 23.05 7.30 -0.04
N LEU A 205 22.39 7.62 -1.14
CA LEU A 205 22.58 8.91 -1.79
C LEU A 205 21.97 9.89 -0.81
N SER A 206 22.75 10.29 0.20
CA SER A 206 22.52 11.54 0.88
C SER A 206 22.49 12.60 -0.21
N VAL A 207 21.31 13.17 -0.41
CA VAL A 207 21.13 14.38 -1.21
C VAL A 207 21.73 15.53 -0.39
N GLU A 208 23.05 15.56 -0.29
CA GLU A 208 23.80 16.72 0.17
C GLU A 208 24.76 17.16 -0.92
N ALA A 209 24.67 18.47 -1.19
CA ALA A 209 25.56 19.28 -2.01
C ALA A 209 25.51 19.07 -3.53
N LEU A 210 24.49 19.65 -4.18
CA LEU A 210 24.70 20.32 -5.46
C LEU A 210 25.35 21.69 -5.19
N PRO A 211 26.58 21.97 -5.67
CA PRO A 211 27.14 23.31 -5.65
C PRO A 211 26.50 24.11 -6.79
N GLY A 212 25.77 25.19 -6.46
CA GLY A 212 25.30 26.12 -7.51
C GLY A 212 23.96 26.84 -7.30
N VAL A 213 23.31 26.74 -6.13
CA VAL A 213 22.14 27.58 -5.82
C VAL A 213 22.55 28.65 -4.81
N THR A 214 22.90 29.83 -5.30
CA THR A 214 23.04 31.04 -4.50
C THR A 214 21.69 31.37 -3.85
N ARG A 215 21.66 31.39 -2.51
CA ARG A 215 20.52 31.89 -1.73
C ARG A 215 20.30 33.37 -2.05
N PRO A 216 19.06 33.84 -2.20
CA PRO A 216 18.79 35.27 -2.15
C PRO A 216 19.05 35.78 -0.71
N ASP A 217 19.81 36.86 -0.64
CA ASP A 217 20.25 37.56 0.56
C ASP A 217 19.03 38.16 1.31
N PRO A 218 18.84 37.91 2.62
CA PRO A 218 17.68 38.41 3.36
C PRO A 218 17.81 39.89 3.78
N THR A 219 18.81 40.62 3.28
CA THR A 219 19.07 42.01 3.69
C THR A 219 18.87 42.99 2.53
N ARG A 220 17.65 43.06 1.99
CA ARG A 220 17.23 44.19 1.15
C ARG A 220 15.94 44.81 1.69
N SER A 221 16.16 45.64 2.70
CA SER A 221 15.40 46.83 3.10
C SER A 221 13.98 46.97 2.53
N ILE A 222 13.03 46.64 3.39
CA ILE A 222 11.70 47.24 3.44
C ILE A 222 11.89 48.75 3.65
N LEU A 223 11.69 49.55 2.61
CA LEU A 223 11.29 50.97 2.72
C LEU A 223 10.58 51.36 1.42
N GLN A 224 9.26 51.17 1.40
CA GLN A 224 8.33 52.04 0.69
C GLN A 224 7.00 51.98 1.44
N GLY A 225 6.80 53.00 2.28
CA GLY A 225 5.57 53.20 3.02
C GLY A 225 4.41 53.62 2.11
N PRO A 226 3.18 53.58 2.63
CA PRO A 226 1.98 53.94 1.88
C PRO A 226 1.91 55.47 1.73
N ARG A 227 1.78 55.96 0.49
CA ARG A 227 1.45 57.36 0.23
C ARG A 227 -0.06 57.50 0.19
N ALA A 228 -0.65 57.77 1.35
CA ALA A 228 -2.00 58.31 1.44
C ALA A 228 -1.95 59.84 1.38
N ASP A 229 -2.82 60.38 0.53
CA ASP A 229 -3.58 61.63 0.65
C ASP A 229 -2.87 62.96 0.95
N ARG A 230 -3.06 63.92 0.03
CA ARG A 230 -3.29 65.32 0.38
C ARG A 230 -4.11 65.97 -0.73
N GLY A 231 -5.39 66.18 -0.44
CA GLY A 231 -6.29 67.03 -1.20
C GLY A 231 -5.97 68.53 -1.13
N ASP A 232 -6.70 69.23 -2.00
CA ASP A 232 -7.15 70.62 -1.99
C ASP A 232 -6.13 71.77 -2.01
N GLN A 233 -6.09 72.48 -3.14
CA GLN A 233 -5.82 73.92 -3.16
C GLN A 233 -6.34 74.60 -4.46
N TRP A 234 -7.60 75.05 -4.41
CA TRP A 234 -8.17 76.29 -4.97
C TRP A 234 -7.31 77.20 -5.87
N ALA A 235 -7.83 77.49 -7.07
CA ALA A 235 -8.10 78.83 -7.65
C ALA A 235 -8.32 78.70 -9.18
#